data_AF-A0A951M1U9-F1
#
_entry.id   AF-A0A951M1U9-F1
#
_cell.length_a   1.000
_cell.length_b   1.000
_cell.length_c   1.000
_cell.angle_alpha   90.00
_cell.angle_beta   90.00
_cell.angle_gamma   90.00
#
_symmetry.space_group_name_H-M   'P 1'
#
loop_
_entity.id
_entity.type
_entity.pdbx_description
1 polymer ?
#
loop_
_entity_poly.entity_id
_entity_poly.type
_entity_poly.pdbx_seq_one_letter_code
_entity_poly.pdbx_strand_id
1 'polypeptide(L)'
;MEEKMSSLLNKPIYPYLYLLAFLSYKSARYLPSFSLITALLFLLVTMTGCAILCFVFRRVSGSAYAGLAAGLLLASMLHVASIAQLAGYQYSYIPRRFYIFFYALVLIGIVLALVLLRRIPDKHAARLNRVANIFLLIISVIFIAQAAIIRPWKNDLKPRSNSALSLPADSRKDIVWLLFDEYASSASLEQQFGFRNPLDSFLQQQGFLVLPRMKTRFNNTLFSVNAIFNEDDSVMPSSFYSGMAMIGSSSWEQFLERSGYRFINLGIFDIGASKKFSDRSGYPDTYLEQLITGT
;
A
#
# COMPACT_ATOMS: atom_id res chain seq x y z
N MET A 1 -17.26 7.69 -38.95
CA MET A 1 -16.43 7.46 -37.75
C MET A 1 -17.19 7.85 -36.47
N GLU A 2 -17.82 9.03 -36.47
CA GLU A 2 -18.59 9.56 -35.33
C GLU A 2 -19.70 8.62 -34.82
N GLU A 3 -20.46 8.00 -35.74
CA GLU A 3 -21.56 7.09 -35.37
C GLU A 3 -21.05 5.85 -34.62
N LYS A 4 -19.93 5.26 -35.07
CA LYS A 4 -19.29 4.11 -34.38
C LYS A 4 -18.82 4.50 -32.98
N MET A 5 -18.21 5.67 -32.83
CA MET A 5 -17.73 6.17 -31.54
C MET A 5 -18.88 6.49 -30.58
N SER A 6 -19.94 7.13 -31.07
CA SER A 6 -21.17 7.38 -30.30
C SER A 6 -21.83 6.08 -29.83
N SER A 7 -21.94 5.10 -30.72
CA SER A 7 -22.46 3.76 -30.41
C SER A 7 -21.63 3.06 -29.33
N LEU A 8 -20.30 3.16 -29.41
CA LEU A 8 -19.40 2.60 -28.41
C LEU A 8 -19.59 3.27 -27.03
N LEU A 9 -19.64 4.60 -26.98
CA LEU A 9 -19.80 5.36 -25.73
C LEU A 9 -21.16 5.16 -25.07
N ASN A 10 -22.19 4.72 -25.78
CA ASN A 10 -23.48 4.40 -25.20
C ASN A 10 -23.50 3.02 -24.49
N LYS A 11 -22.48 2.18 -24.71
CA LYS A 11 -22.33 0.88 -24.03
C LYS A 11 -21.69 1.05 -22.63
N PRO A 12 -21.98 0.15 -21.68
CA PRO A 12 -21.42 0.23 -20.33
C PRO A 12 -19.96 -0.25 -20.29
N ILE A 13 -19.03 0.57 -20.80
CA ILE A 13 -17.59 0.26 -20.84
C ILE A 13 -16.89 0.73 -19.55
N TYR A 14 -17.48 1.69 -18.85
CA TYR A 14 -16.92 2.33 -17.66
C TYR A 14 -16.56 1.36 -16.54
N PRO A 15 -17.22 0.19 -16.30
CA PRO A 15 -16.72 -0.74 -15.29
C PRO A 15 -15.31 -1.26 -15.61
N TYR A 16 -14.97 -1.43 -16.89
CA TYR A 16 -13.63 -1.81 -17.32
C TYR A 16 -12.65 -0.63 -17.24
N LEU A 17 -13.08 0.58 -17.62
CA LEU A 17 -12.27 1.79 -17.46
C LEU A 17 -12.00 2.09 -15.99
N TYR A 18 -12.94 1.77 -15.10
CA TYR A 18 -12.77 1.88 -13.66
C TYR A 18 -11.66 0.95 -13.16
N LEU A 19 -11.64 -0.30 -13.61
CA LEU A 19 -10.56 -1.25 -13.28
C LEU A 19 -9.20 -0.78 -13.81
N LEU A 20 -9.17 -0.23 -15.03
CA LEU A 20 -7.96 0.38 -15.59
C LEU A 20 -7.50 1.57 -14.75
N ALA A 21 -8.39 2.51 -14.45
CA ALA A 21 -8.08 3.67 -13.61
C ALA A 21 -7.58 3.26 -12.22
N PHE A 22 -8.26 2.30 -11.57
CA PHE A 22 -7.85 1.76 -10.28
C PHE A 22 -6.45 1.17 -10.34
N LEU A 23 -6.19 0.30 -11.32
CA LEU A 23 -4.90 -0.35 -11.49
C LEU A 23 -3.80 0.67 -11.81
N SER A 24 -4.05 1.64 -12.69
CA SER A 24 -3.09 2.70 -13.01
C SER A 24 -2.76 3.56 -11.79
N TYR A 25 -3.77 3.96 -11.01
CA TYR A 25 -3.57 4.71 -9.76
C TYR A 25 -2.72 3.92 -8.75
N LYS A 26 -3.07 2.65 -8.52
CA LYS A 26 -2.31 1.79 -7.60
C LYS A 26 -0.89 1.51 -8.11
N SER A 27 -0.74 1.21 -9.39
CA SER A 27 0.59 1.00 -10.02
C SER A 27 1.49 2.22 -9.85
N ALA A 28 0.96 3.43 -10.05
CA ALA A 28 1.72 4.66 -9.89
C ALA A 28 2.24 4.86 -8.46
N ARG A 29 1.44 4.46 -7.46
CA ARG A 29 1.82 4.52 -6.04
C ARG A 29 2.84 3.45 -5.65
N TYR A 30 2.84 2.33 -6.36
CA TYR A 30 3.64 1.13 -6.08
C TYR A 30 4.73 0.89 -7.13
N LEU A 31 5.20 1.94 -7.79
CA LEU A 31 6.22 1.83 -8.86
C LEU A 31 7.48 1.03 -8.45
N PRO A 32 8.04 1.16 -7.23
CA PRO A 32 9.25 0.41 -6.87
C PRO A 32 9.05 -1.11 -6.83
N SER A 33 7.84 -1.58 -6.52
CA SER A 33 7.46 -2.99 -6.47
C SER A 33 6.69 -3.44 -7.71
N PHE A 34 6.45 -2.55 -8.69
CA PHE A 34 5.58 -2.82 -9.82
C PHE A 34 6.01 -4.06 -10.60
N SER A 35 5.06 -4.97 -10.80
CA SER A 35 5.22 -6.16 -11.63
C SER A 35 4.21 -6.12 -12.77
N LEU A 36 4.69 -5.92 -14.00
CA LEU A 36 3.85 -5.85 -15.19
C LEU A 36 3.01 -7.11 -15.37
N ILE A 37 3.61 -8.29 -15.17
CA ILE A 37 2.90 -9.58 -15.27
C ILE A 37 1.77 -9.65 -14.25
N THR A 38 2.04 -9.29 -13.00
CA THR A 38 1.03 -9.29 -11.93
C THR A 38 -0.08 -8.28 -12.22
N ALA A 39 0.26 -7.08 -12.71
CA ALA A 39 -0.72 -6.08 -13.11
C ALA A 39 -1.63 -6.57 -14.24
N LEU A 40 -1.06 -7.19 -15.28
CA LEU A 40 -1.81 -7.75 -16.40
C LEU A 40 -2.70 -8.91 -15.99
N LEU A 41 -2.21 -9.82 -15.14
CA LEU A 41 -3.02 -10.92 -14.59
C LEU A 41 -4.16 -10.40 -13.71
N PHE A 42 -3.90 -9.42 -12.85
CA PHE A 42 -4.93 -8.77 -12.03
C PHE A 42 -5.99 -8.11 -12.92
N LEU A 43 -5.57 -7.37 -13.95
CA LEU A 43 -6.49 -6.75 -14.91
C LEU A 43 -7.34 -7.81 -15.63
N LEU A 44 -6.72 -8.89 -16.11
CA LEU A 44 -7.42 -9.97 -16.81
C LEU A 44 -8.48 -10.63 -15.92
N VAL A 45 -8.11 -10.99 -14.68
CA VAL A 45 -9.02 -11.62 -13.72
C VAL A 45 -10.18 -10.68 -13.39
N THR A 46 -9.91 -9.41 -13.10
CA THR A 46 -10.94 -8.43 -12.75
C THR A 46 -11.84 -8.07 -13.94
N MET A 47 -11.29 -7.95 -15.16
CA MET A 47 -12.08 -7.76 -16.38
C MET A 47 -12.98 -8.96 -16.66
N THR A 48 -12.49 -10.18 -16.44
CA THR A 48 -13.29 -11.41 -16.59
C THR A 48 -14.42 -11.44 -15.57
N GLY A 49 -14.12 -11.15 -14.29
CA GLY A 49 -15.12 -11.03 -13.24
C GLY A 49 -16.17 -9.95 -13.57
N CYS A 50 -15.73 -8.80 -14.06
CA CYS A 50 -16.62 -7.73 -14.52
C CYS A 50 -17.54 -8.17 -15.67
N ALA A 51 -17.01 -8.91 -16.65
CA ALA A 51 -17.81 -9.43 -17.75
C ALA A 51 -18.88 -10.42 -17.27
N ILE A 52 -18.53 -11.30 -16.33
CA ILE A 52 -19.47 -12.24 -15.69
C ILE A 52 -20.55 -11.46 -14.93
N LEU A 53 -20.18 -10.47 -14.13
CA LEU A 53 -21.14 -9.64 -13.38
C LEU A 53 -22.09 -8.89 -14.32
N CYS A 54 -21.57 -8.26 -15.37
CA CYS A 54 -22.37 -7.61 -16.40
C CYS A 54 -23.33 -8.59 -17.08
N PHE A 55 -22.89 -9.83 -17.38
CA PHE A 55 -23.75 -10.86 -17.95
C PHE A 55 -24.88 -11.26 -16.99
N VAL A 56 -24.57 -11.51 -15.72
CA VAL A 56 -25.56 -11.87 -14.69
C VAL A 56 -26.58 -10.73 -14.49
N PHE A 57 -26.11 -9.50 -14.27
CA PHE A 57 -27.01 -8.37 -14.08
C PHE A 57 -27.84 -8.07 -15.33
N ARG A 58 -27.31 -8.30 -16.54
CA ARG A 58 -28.09 -8.16 -17.78
C ARG A 58 -29.27 -9.11 -17.83
N ARG A 59 -29.15 -10.33 -17.29
CA ARG A 59 -30.28 -11.28 -17.19
C ARG A 59 -31.34 -10.82 -16.19
N VAL A 60 -30.93 -10.10 -15.15
CA VAL A 60 -31.84 -9.60 -14.12
C VAL A 60 -32.46 -8.26 -14.54
N SER A 61 -31.68 -7.22 -14.78
CA SER A 61 -32.17 -5.85 -14.93
C SER A 61 -32.45 -5.40 -16.37
N GLY A 62 -32.16 -6.23 -17.36
CA GLY A 62 -32.02 -5.78 -18.75
C GLY A 62 -30.64 -5.16 -19.01
N SER A 63 -30.32 -4.93 -20.28
CA SER A 63 -28.96 -4.55 -20.71
C SER A 63 -28.54 -3.14 -20.33
N ALA A 64 -29.49 -2.24 -20.11
CA ALA A 64 -29.24 -0.81 -19.96
C ALA A 64 -28.45 -0.47 -18.69
N TYR A 65 -28.72 -1.16 -17.57
CA TYR A 65 -28.18 -0.83 -16.24
C TYR A 65 -27.22 -1.87 -15.65
N ALA A 66 -26.96 -2.96 -16.38
CA ALA A 66 -26.08 -4.04 -15.90
C ALA A 66 -24.67 -3.55 -15.54
N GLY A 67 -24.13 -2.60 -16.31
CA GLY A 67 -22.84 -1.99 -16.03
C GLY A 67 -22.81 -1.20 -14.72
N LEU A 68 -23.94 -0.60 -14.31
CA LEU A 68 -24.00 0.22 -13.11
C LEU A 68 -23.92 -0.65 -11.88
N ALA A 69 -24.70 -1.73 -11.87
CA ALA A 69 -24.64 -2.73 -10.83
C ALA A 69 -23.24 -3.38 -10.73
N ALA A 70 -22.65 -3.77 -11.87
CA ALA A 70 -21.31 -4.34 -11.90
C ALA A 70 -20.26 -3.35 -11.39
N GLY A 71 -20.29 -2.10 -11.86
CA GLY A 71 -19.37 -1.05 -11.44
C GLY A 71 -19.49 -0.70 -9.96
N LEU A 72 -20.71 -0.58 -9.42
CA LEU A 72 -20.95 -0.32 -8.00
C LEU A 72 -20.46 -1.47 -7.12
N LEU A 73 -20.72 -2.72 -7.53
CA LEU A 73 -20.24 -3.89 -6.79
C LEU A 73 -18.70 -3.96 -6.80
N LEU A 74 -18.07 -3.77 -7.96
CA LEU A 74 -16.61 -3.73 -8.07
C LEU A 74 -16.00 -2.59 -7.23
N ALA A 75 -16.56 -1.38 -7.32
CA ALA A 75 -16.08 -0.26 -6.52
C ALA A 75 -16.21 -0.52 -5.01
N SER A 76 -17.31 -1.15 -4.60
CA SER A 76 -17.52 -1.55 -3.21
C SER A 76 -16.50 -2.59 -2.76
N MET A 77 -16.19 -3.59 -3.59
CA MET A 77 -15.18 -4.62 -3.29
C MET A 77 -13.78 -4.03 -3.21
N LEU A 78 -13.42 -3.09 -4.09
CA LEU A 78 -12.08 -2.50 -4.13
C LEU A 78 -11.85 -1.40 -3.06
N HIS A 79 -12.92 -0.81 -2.52
CA HIS A 79 -12.81 0.30 -1.55
C HIS A 79 -13.44 0.04 -0.18
N VAL A 80 -13.88 -1.20 0.13
CA VAL A 80 -14.48 -1.51 1.43
C VAL A 80 -13.59 -1.14 2.62
N ALA A 81 -12.28 -1.32 2.51
CA ALA A 81 -11.33 -0.97 3.57
C ALA A 81 -11.25 0.55 3.78
N SER A 82 -11.22 1.33 2.69
CA SER A 82 -11.24 2.80 2.76
C SER A 82 -12.56 3.32 3.35
N ILE A 83 -13.68 2.68 3.03
CA ILE A 83 -14.99 3.02 3.60
C ILE A 83 -15.02 2.69 5.11
N ALA A 84 -14.47 1.56 5.51
CA ALA A 84 -14.34 1.21 6.93
C ALA A 84 -13.48 2.24 7.69
N GLN A 85 -12.38 2.70 7.09
CA GLN A 85 -11.53 3.74 7.68
C GLN A 85 -12.28 5.07 7.86
N LEU A 86 -13.09 5.47 6.87
CA LEU A 86 -13.96 6.65 7.00
C LEU A 86 -15.01 6.49 8.11
N ALA A 87 -15.43 5.25 8.40
CA ALA A 87 -16.30 4.92 9.52
C ALA A 87 -15.55 4.81 10.87
N GLY A 88 -14.26 5.12 10.92
CA GLY A 88 -13.44 5.16 12.14
C GLY A 88 -12.72 3.84 12.47
N TYR A 89 -12.80 2.81 11.62
CA TYR A 89 -12.05 1.58 11.85
C TYR A 89 -10.57 1.77 11.51
N GLN A 90 -9.69 1.32 12.39
CA GLN A 90 -8.28 1.15 12.06
C GLN A 90 -8.13 -0.03 11.07
N TYR A 91 -7.21 0.09 10.11
CA TYR A 91 -7.02 -0.88 9.03
C TYR A 91 -6.83 -2.31 9.57
N SER A 92 -6.04 -2.47 10.63
CA SER A 92 -5.75 -3.74 11.29
C SER A 92 -6.92 -4.36 12.06
N TYR A 93 -8.02 -3.62 12.25
CA TYR A 93 -9.11 -3.99 13.16
C TYR A 93 -10.50 -3.86 12.53
N ILE A 94 -10.64 -4.01 11.21
CA ILE A 94 -11.96 -4.04 10.57
C ILE A 94 -12.63 -5.40 10.87
N PRO A 95 -13.72 -5.45 11.66
CA PRO A 95 -14.30 -6.72 12.08
C PRO A 95 -14.95 -7.43 10.89
N ARG A 96 -14.86 -8.76 10.83
CA ARG A 96 -15.50 -9.58 9.77
C ARG A 96 -16.98 -9.26 9.57
N ARG A 97 -17.70 -8.95 10.67
CA ARG A 97 -19.13 -8.58 10.63
C ARG A 97 -19.39 -7.30 9.84
N PHE A 98 -18.45 -6.35 9.83
CA PHE A 98 -18.56 -5.13 9.01
C PHE A 98 -18.60 -5.48 7.52
N TYR A 99 -17.69 -6.33 7.04
CA TYR A 99 -17.66 -6.75 5.64
C TYR A 99 -18.96 -7.44 5.23
N ILE A 100 -19.46 -8.39 6.04
CA ILE A 100 -20.71 -9.11 5.74
C ILE A 100 -21.89 -8.13 5.67
N PHE A 101 -22.01 -7.26 6.67
CA PHE A 101 -23.08 -6.26 6.71
C PHE A 101 -23.00 -5.28 5.53
N PHE A 102 -21.80 -4.76 5.24
CA PHE A 102 -21.56 -3.83 4.14
C PHE A 102 -21.92 -4.46 2.79
N TYR A 103 -21.45 -5.68 2.51
CA TYR A 103 -21.76 -6.34 1.24
C TYR A 103 -23.23 -6.73 1.12
N ALA A 104 -23.88 -7.14 2.22
CA ALA A 104 -25.33 -7.34 2.22
C ALA A 104 -26.08 -6.05 1.89
N LEU A 105 -25.69 -4.93 2.50
CA LEU A 105 -26.28 -3.61 2.25
C LEU A 105 -26.06 -3.16 0.80
N VAL A 106 -24.85 -3.30 0.26
CA VAL A 106 -24.54 -3.00 -1.14
C VAL A 106 -25.38 -3.87 -2.08
N LEU A 107 -25.51 -5.17 -1.82
CA LEU A 107 -26.28 -6.07 -2.66
C LEU A 107 -27.78 -5.73 -2.64
N ILE A 108 -28.35 -5.46 -1.46
CA ILE A 108 -29.74 -5.00 -1.32
C ILE A 108 -29.92 -3.68 -2.07
N GLY A 109 -29.02 -2.72 -1.89
CA GLY A 109 -29.04 -1.43 -2.58
C GLY A 109 -28.99 -1.57 -4.10
N ILE A 110 -28.13 -2.45 -4.62
CA ILE A 110 -28.04 -2.76 -6.05
C ILE A 110 -29.36 -3.37 -6.55
N VAL A 111 -29.91 -4.37 -5.85
CA VAL A 111 -31.16 -5.02 -6.27
C VAL A 111 -32.31 -4.01 -6.29
N LEU A 112 -32.46 -3.20 -5.24
CA LEU A 112 -33.47 -2.14 -5.18
C LEU A 112 -33.29 -1.11 -6.30
N ALA A 113 -32.07 -0.62 -6.50
CA ALA A 113 -31.76 0.31 -7.57
C ALA A 113 -32.11 -0.28 -8.95
N LEU A 114 -31.75 -1.53 -9.21
CA LEU A 114 -32.07 -2.20 -10.48
C LEU A 114 -33.59 -2.33 -10.68
N VAL A 115 -34.35 -2.68 -9.64
CA VAL A 115 -35.83 -2.76 -9.72
C VAL A 115 -36.43 -1.39 -10.05
N LEU A 116 -35.94 -0.31 -9.43
CA LEU A 116 -36.41 1.05 -9.69
C LEU A 116 -36.01 1.54 -11.10
N LEU A 117 -34.76 1.28 -11.51
CA LEU A 117 -34.21 1.71 -12.79
C LEU A 117 -34.85 1.00 -13.99
N ARG A 118 -35.42 -0.20 -13.82
CA ARG A 118 -36.20 -0.88 -14.89
C ARG A 118 -37.36 -0.03 -15.42
N ARG A 119 -37.84 0.94 -14.65
CA ARG A 119 -38.93 1.86 -15.07
C ARG A 119 -38.43 3.04 -15.90
N ILE A 120 -37.11 3.25 -15.98
CA ILE A 120 -36.52 4.38 -16.67
C ILE A 120 -36.20 3.98 -18.12
N PRO A 121 -36.55 4.80 -19.13
CA PRO A 121 -36.24 4.52 -20.52
C PRO A 121 -34.74 4.38 -20.81
N ASP A 122 -34.38 3.42 -21.67
CA ASP A 122 -32.99 3.08 -22.05
C ASP A 122 -32.17 4.28 -22.55
N LYS A 123 -32.81 5.31 -23.13
CA LYS A 123 -32.12 6.55 -23.56
C LYS A 123 -31.36 7.24 -22.41
N HIS A 124 -31.87 7.17 -21.18
CA HIS A 124 -31.21 7.75 -20.02
C HIS A 124 -30.01 6.92 -19.59
N ALA A 125 -30.10 5.60 -19.70
CA ALA A 125 -28.98 4.70 -19.46
C ALA A 125 -27.84 4.94 -20.48
N ALA A 126 -28.17 5.11 -21.76
CA ALA A 126 -27.19 5.44 -22.78
C ALA A 126 -26.46 6.76 -22.47
N ARG A 127 -27.19 7.79 -22.02
CA ARG A 127 -26.60 9.07 -21.58
C ARG A 127 -25.69 8.88 -20.36
N LEU A 128 -26.13 8.12 -19.36
CA LEU A 128 -25.33 7.82 -18.17
C LEU A 128 -24.03 7.08 -18.54
N ASN A 129 -24.14 6.04 -19.38
CA ASN A 129 -22.99 5.28 -19.88
C ASN A 129 -21.98 6.20 -20.56
N ARG A 130 -22.45 7.10 -21.44
CA ARG A 130 -21.58 8.07 -22.13
C ARG A 130 -20.83 8.95 -21.15
N VAL A 131 -21.53 9.54 -20.19
CA VAL A 131 -20.91 10.41 -19.17
C VAL A 131 -19.90 9.64 -18.34
N ALA A 132 -20.26 8.46 -17.83
CA ALA A 132 -19.38 7.63 -17.01
C ALA A 132 -18.14 7.15 -17.80
N ASN A 133 -18.32 6.76 -19.06
CA ASN A 133 -17.23 6.36 -19.95
C ASN A 133 -16.23 7.50 -20.16
N ILE A 134 -16.72 8.70 -20.52
CA ILE A 134 -15.87 9.88 -20.74
C ILE A 134 -15.15 10.25 -19.45
N PHE A 135 -15.87 10.31 -18.32
CA PHE A 135 -15.28 10.63 -17.03
C PHE A 135 -14.15 9.66 -16.66
N LEU A 136 -14.40 8.35 -16.71
CA LEU A 136 -13.38 7.37 -16.33
C LEU A 136 -12.25 7.24 -17.35
N LEU A 137 -12.50 7.53 -18.63
CA LEU A 137 -11.43 7.64 -19.62
C LEU A 137 -10.48 8.79 -19.27
N ILE A 138 -11.02 9.96 -18.94
CA ILE A 138 -10.22 11.12 -18.50
C ILE A 138 -9.40 10.75 -17.25
N ILE A 139 -10.03 10.15 -16.23
CA ILE A 139 -9.34 9.72 -15.01
C ILE A 139 -8.24 8.69 -15.31
N SER A 140 -8.51 7.72 -16.19
CA SER A 140 -7.51 6.72 -16.60
C SER A 140 -6.30 7.39 -17.25
N VAL A 141 -6.54 8.33 -18.18
CA VAL A 141 -5.47 9.08 -18.84
C VAL A 141 -4.65 9.89 -17.83
N ILE A 142 -5.31 10.55 -16.87
CA ILE A 142 -4.62 11.31 -15.81
C ILE A 142 -3.72 10.39 -14.98
N PHE A 143 -4.21 9.23 -14.54
CA PHE A 143 -3.40 8.31 -13.73
C PHE A 143 -2.26 7.67 -14.52
N ILE A 144 -2.48 7.33 -15.79
CA ILE A 144 -1.40 6.84 -16.67
C ILE A 144 -0.35 7.94 -16.87
N ALA A 145 -0.77 9.18 -17.11
CA ALA A 145 0.14 10.31 -17.27
C ALA A 145 0.93 10.58 -15.99
N GLN A 146 0.27 10.54 -14.81
CA GLN A 146 0.97 10.64 -13.52
C GLN A 146 1.98 9.51 -13.35
N ALA A 147 1.61 8.25 -13.63
CA ALA A 147 2.53 7.12 -13.57
C ALA A 147 3.75 7.30 -14.50
N ALA A 148 3.56 7.89 -15.68
CA ALA A 148 4.64 8.17 -16.63
C ALA A 148 5.55 9.34 -16.20
N ILE A 149 4.99 10.34 -15.51
CA ILE A 149 5.74 11.50 -15.00
C ILE A 149 6.55 11.14 -13.75
N ILE A 150 6.00 10.28 -12.89
CA ILE A 150 6.73 9.70 -11.75
C ILE A 150 7.80 8.79 -12.35
N ARG A 151 8.94 9.38 -12.72
CA ARG A 151 10.11 8.63 -13.13
C ARG A 151 10.45 7.71 -11.96
N PRO A 152 10.58 6.39 -12.16
CA PRO A 152 11.24 5.56 -11.17
C PRO A 152 12.57 6.25 -10.91
N TRP A 153 12.81 6.70 -9.68
CA TRP A 153 14.10 7.27 -9.35
C TRP A 153 15.11 6.18 -9.67
N LYS A 154 15.80 6.34 -10.80
CA LYS A 154 16.98 5.55 -11.09
C LYS A 154 17.87 5.75 -9.89
N ASN A 155 18.27 4.63 -9.30
CA ASN A 155 19.14 4.47 -8.15
C ASN A 155 20.35 5.42 -8.15
N ASP A 156 20.14 6.71 -7.91
CA ASP A 156 21.16 7.66 -7.47
C ASP A 156 21.43 7.46 -5.97
N LEU A 157 21.09 6.28 -5.44
CA LEU A 157 21.86 5.63 -4.39
C LEU A 157 23.27 5.44 -4.93
N LYS A 158 24.04 6.53 -4.95
CA LYS A 158 25.47 6.46 -5.18
C LYS A 158 25.98 5.45 -4.14
N PRO A 159 26.62 4.34 -4.55
CA PRO A 159 27.21 3.41 -3.60
C PRO A 159 28.10 4.24 -2.68
N ARG A 160 27.69 4.33 -1.41
CA ARG A 160 28.37 5.22 -0.49
C ARG A 160 29.77 4.68 -0.28
N SER A 161 30.74 5.59 -0.25
CA SER A 161 32.08 5.30 0.22
C SER A 161 31.93 4.69 1.62
N ASN A 162 32.36 3.43 1.78
CA ASN A 162 32.40 2.77 3.08
C ASN A 162 33.15 3.70 4.03
N SER A 163 32.45 4.34 4.96
CA SER A 163 33.12 5.00 6.07
C SER A 163 33.75 3.87 6.87
N ALA A 164 35.07 3.68 6.69
CA ALA A 164 35.81 2.55 7.22
C ALA A 164 35.97 2.71 8.73
N LEU A 165 34.90 2.45 9.48
CA LEU A 165 34.98 2.12 10.89
C LEU A 165 35.65 0.75 10.98
N SER A 166 36.98 0.73 11.06
CA SER A 166 37.74 -0.48 11.35
C SER A 166 37.47 -0.89 12.79
N LEU A 167 36.78 -2.00 13.00
CA LEU A 167 36.68 -2.61 14.32
C LEU A 167 38.02 -3.29 14.66
N PRO A 168 38.57 -3.09 15.87
CA PRO A 168 39.76 -3.82 16.31
C PRO A 168 39.52 -5.33 16.21
N ALA A 169 40.48 -6.06 15.63
CA ALA A 169 40.37 -7.50 15.37
C ALA A 169 40.03 -8.33 16.62
N ASP A 170 40.44 -7.85 17.79
CA ASP A 170 40.29 -8.51 19.10
C ASP A 170 38.96 -8.21 19.82
N SER A 171 38.06 -7.44 19.20
CA SER A 171 36.84 -6.93 19.84
C SER A 171 35.54 -7.65 19.43
N ARG A 172 35.62 -8.90 18.95
CA ARG A 172 34.45 -9.67 18.49
C ARG A 172 33.54 -10.10 19.65
N LYS A 173 32.72 -9.18 20.13
CA LYS A 173 31.62 -9.44 21.07
C LYS A 173 30.31 -9.47 20.31
N ASP A 174 29.39 -10.30 20.74
CA ASP A 174 28.04 -10.30 20.17
C ASP A 174 27.38 -8.93 20.33
N ILE A 175 26.73 -8.48 19.27
CA ILE A 175 25.99 -7.21 19.23
C ILE A 175 24.51 -7.54 19.32
N VAL A 176 23.88 -7.14 20.42
CA VAL A 176 22.43 -7.27 20.60
C VAL A 176 21.82 -5.87 20.48
N TRP A 177 21.01 -5.67 19.44
CA TRP A 177 20.32 -4.42 19.20
C TRP A 177 18.82 -4.58 19.42
N LEU A 178 18.28 -3.84 20.37
CA LEU A 178 16.85 -3.74 20.63
C LEU A 178 16.31 -2.43 20.07
N LEU A 179 15.33 -2.52 19.18
CA LEU A 179 14.62 -1.38 18.60
C LEU A 179 13.12 -1.54 18.83
N PHE A 180 12.52 -0.56 19.49
CA PHE A 180 11.10 -0.56 19.82
C PHE A 180 10.37 0.47 18.95
N ASP A 181 9.34 0.02 18.21
CA ASP A 181 8.54 0.89 17.35
C ASP A 181 7.58 1.75 18.18
N GLU A 182 7.41 3.01 17.76
CA GLU A 182 6.59 4.04 18.42
C GLU A 182 6.84 4.23 19.94
N TYR A 183 7.94 3.70 20.47
CA TYR A 183 8.25 3.79 21.89
C TYR A 183 8.78 5.18 22.26
N ALA A 184 8.04 5.89 23.09
CA ALA A 184 8.43 7.23 23.54
C ALA A 184 9.68 7.18 24.45
N SER A 185 10.55 8.18 24.32
CA SER A 185 11.73 8.28 25.19
C SER A 185 11.31 8.52 26.64
N SER A 186 12.12 8.06 27.60
CA SER A 186 11.88 8.30 29.03
C SER A 186 11.73 9.77 29.38
N ALA A 187 12.47 10.65 28.69
CA ALA A 187 12.33 12.09 28.82
C ALA A 187 10.94 12.58 28.37
N SER A 188 10.43 12.08 27.24
CA SER A 188 9.10 12.43 26.75
C SER A 188 8.00 11.90 27.66
N LEU A 189 8.16 10.67 28.17
CA LEU A 189 7.21 10.04 29.08
C LEU A 189 7.10 10.78 30.42
N GLU A 190 8.23 11.15 31.02
CA GLU A 190 8.24 11.94 32.26
C GLU A 190 7.64 13.33 32.03
N GLN A 191 8.06 14.03 30.96
CA GLN A 191 7.64 15.41 30.71
C GLN A 191 6.14 15.52 30.39
N GLN A 192 5.58 14.59 29.61
CA GLN A 192 4.20 14.68 29.13
C GLN A 192 3.20 13.97 30.04
N PHE A 193 3.64 12.93 30.75
CA PHE A 193 2.74 12.06 31.51
C PHE A 193 3.16 11.89 32.98
N GLY A 194 4.30 12.43 33.42
CA GLY A 194 4.85 12.17 34.75
C GLY A 194 5.22 10.70 34.96
N PHE A 195 5.44 9.96 33.87
CA PHE A 195 5.69 8.53 33.89
C PHE A 195 7.19 8.22 33.86
N ARG A 196 7.68 7.62 34.95
CA ARG A 196 9.05 7.12 35.05
C ARG A 196 9.17 5.76 34.37
N ASN A 197 9.84 5.73 33.23
CA ASN A 197 10.09 4.52 32.47
C ASN A 197 11.11 3.60 33.17
N PRO A 198 10.72 2.41 33.68
CA PRO A 198 11.64 1.49 34.35
C PRO A 198 12.61 0.79 33.37
N LEU A 199 12.33 0.81 32.07
CA LEU A 199 13.11 0.08 31.06
C LEU A 199 14.56 0.58 30.99
N ASP A 200 14.77 1.90 31.04
CA ASP A 200 16.12 2.47 30.97
C ASP A 200 16.98 2.02 32.16
N SER A 201 16.42 2.05 33.36
CA SER A 201 17.09 1.58 34.57
C SER A 201 17.38 0.08 34.50
N PHE A 202 16.43 -0.71 34.01
CA PHE A 202 16.63 -2.14 33.81
C PHE A 202 17.76 -2.42 32.81
N LEU A 203 17.76 -1.77 31.64
CA LEU A 203 18.79 -1.96 30.60
C LEU A 203 20.18 -1.53 31.10
N GLN A 204 20.27 -0.39 31.80
CA GLN A 204 21.52 0.05 32.43
C GLN A 204 22.04 -0.97 33.46
N GLN A 205 21.16 -1.54 34.28
CA GLN A 205 21.53 -2.60 35.23
C GLN A 205 22.02 -3.87 34.55
N GLN A 206 21.52 -4.18 33.35
CA GLN A 206 22.01 -5.28 32.51
C GLN A 206 23.29 -4.94 31.71
N GLY A 207 23.87 -3.75 31.92
CA GLY A 207 25.11 -3.33 31.26
C GLY A 207 24.94 -2.73 29.87
N PHE A 208 23.70 -2.44 29.43
CA PHE A 208 23.46 -1.73 28.17
C PHE A 208 23.74 -0.24 28.31
N LEU A 209 24.29 0.35 27.25
CA LEU A 209 24.41 1.79 27.11
C LEU A 209 23.03 2.39 26.78
N VAL A 210 22.55 3.29 27.64
CA VAL A 210 21.30 4.04 27.41
C VAL A 210 21.64 5.51 27.18
N LEU A 211 21.21 6.05 26.03
CA LEU A 211 21.48 7.43 25.62
C LEU A 211 20.20 8.29 25.76
N PRO A 212 20.04 9.07 26.84
CA PRO A 212 18.76 9.68 27.22
C PRO A 212 18.30 10.84 26.32
N ARG A 213 19.14 11.31 25.41
CA ARG A 213 18.89 12.51 24.58
C ARG A 213 18.98 12.26 23.08
N MET A 214 18.96 11.00 22.66
CA MET A 214 18.88 10.64 21.24
C MET A 214 17.52 11.07 20.68
N LYS A 215 17.53 11.64 19.47
CA LYS A 215 16.33 12.04 18.74
C LYS A 215 16.42 11.46 17.33
N THR A 216 15.30 10.93 16.85
CA THR A 216 15.15 10.62 15.43
C THR A 216 14.91 11.91 14.64
N ARG A 217 15.38 11.96 13.39
CA ARG A 217 15.06 13.04 12.46
C ARG A 217 13.74 12.83 11.72
N PHE A 218 13.18 11.62 11.82
CA PHE A 218 11.98 11.23 11.11
C PHE A 218 10.89 10.83 12.10
N ASN A 219 9.68 11.32 11.88
CA ASN A 219 8.47 10.92 12.60
C ASN A 219 7.77 9.72 11.94
N ASN A 220 8.44 9.05 11.00
CA ASN A 220 7.94 7.88 10.29
C ASN A 220 8.87 6.70 10.55
N THR A 221 8.32 5.55 10.98
CA THR A 221 9.08 4.35 11.34
C THR A 221 10.00 3.91 10.22
N LEU A 222 9.48 3.79 8.99
CA LEU A 222 10.27 3.31 7.86
C LEU A 222 11.47 4.22 7.58
N PHE A 223 11.26 5.54 7.60
CA PHE A 223 12.34 6.50 7.33
C PHE A 223 13.38 6.51 8.45
N SER A 224 12.95 6.40 9.72
CA SER A 224 13.85 6.23 10.86
C SER A 224 14.69 4.97 10.73
N VAL A 225 14.06 3.83 10.45
CA VAL A 225 14.75 2.53 10.29
C VAL A 225 15.74 2.59 9.13
N ASN A 226 15.34 3.17 8.00
CA ASN A 226 16.23 3.36 6.86
C ASN A 226 17.46 4.19 7.22
N ALA A 227 17.27 5.35 7.85
CA ALA A 227 18.37 6.22 8.24
C ALA A 227 19.35 5.54 9.19
N ILE A 228 18.83 4.71 10.11
CA ILE A 228 19.60 3.92 11.06
C ILE A 228 20.43 2.84 10.34
N PHE A 229 19.80 2.03 9.48
CA PHE A 229 20.45 0.88 8.85
C PHE A 229 21.30 1.22 7.61
N ASN A 230 21.17 2.45 7.09
CA ASN A 230 22.01 2.98 6.02
C ASN A 230 22.97 4.09 6.49
N GLU A 231 22.97 4.40 7.80
CA GLU A 231 23.80 5.46 8.40
C GLU A 231 23.68 6.80 7.64
N ASP A 232 22.47 7.07 7.13
CA ASP A 232 22.19 8.24 6.29
C ASP A 232 20.82 8.81 6.59
N ASP A 233 20.81 9.89 7.36
CA ASP A 233 19.61 10.63 7.67
C ASP A 233 19.36 11.81 6.71
N SER A 234 20.20 11.97 5.68
CA SER A 234 20.06 12.99 4.63
C SER A 234 19.17 12.53 3.49
N VAL A 235 19.01 11.22 3.32
CA VAL A 235 18.15 10.64 2.28
C VAL A 235 16.74 10.47 2.82
N MET A 236 15.81 11.26 2.27
CA MET A 236 14.38 11.06 2.50
C MET A 236 13.81 10.20 1.36
N PRO A 237 13.33 8.97 1.63
CA PRO A 237 12.66 8.20 0.61
C PRO A 237 11.42 8.95 0.10
N SER A 238 11.20 9.04 -1.22
CA SER A 238 10.00 9.71 -1.78
C SER A 238 8.72 8.95 -1.49
N SER A 239 8.83 7.66 -1.21
CA SER A 239 7.71 6.77 -0.98
C SER A 239 8.06 5.73 0.06
N PHE A 240 7.01 5.13 0.61
CA PHE A 240 7.13 3.97 1.48
C PHE A 240 7.94 2.83 0.81
N TYR A 241 7.64 2.49 -0.44
CA TYR A 241 8.29 1.37 -1.11
C TYR A 241 9.77 1.63 -1.45
N SER A 242 10.13 2.87 -1.79
CA SER A 242 11.54 3.23 -1.94
C SER A 242 12.30 3.09 -0.61
N GLY A 243 11.66 3.42 0.51
CA GLY A 243 12.29 3.27 1.82
C GLY A 243 12.49 1.80 2.19
N MET A 244 11.52 0.93 1.88
CA MET A 244 11.64 -0.53 2.03
C MET A 244 12.79 -1.09 1.18
N ALA A 245 12.85 -0.73 -0.10
CA ALA A 245 13.90 -1.19 -1.00
C ALA A 245 15.31 -0.80 -0.51
N MET A 246 15.45 0.42 0.02
CA MET A 246 16.70 0.91 0.60
C MET A 246 17.10 0.20 1.91
N ILE A 247 16.15 -0.22 2.75
CA ILE A 247 16.46 -1.04 3.94
C ILE A 247 16.97 -2.42 3.49
N GLY A 248 16.42 -2.97 2.41
CA GLY A 248 16.91 -4.18 1.74
C GLY A 248 18.33 -4.07 1.17
N SER A 249 18.92 -2.86 1.14
CA SER A 249 20.33 -2.63 0.78
C SER A 249 21.16 -2.06 1.95
N SER A 250 20.79 -2.38 3.19
CA SER A 250 21.42 -1.85 4.42
C SER A 250 22.94 -1.87 4.38
N SER A 251 23.56 -0.70 4.55
CA SER A 251 25.02 -0.59 4.71
C SER A 251 25.52 -1.24 6.00
N TRP A 252 24.71 -1.16 7.06
CA TRP A 252 25.05 -1.69 8.38
C TRP A 252 25.16 -3.22 8.39
N GLU A 253 24.22 -3.93 7.75
CA GLU A 253 24.31 -5.38 7.61
C GLU A 253 25.60 -5.77 6.85
N GLN A 254 25.83 -5.17 5.68
CA GLN A 254 27.02 -5.44 4.87
C GLN A 254 28.32 -5.11 5.62
N PHE A 255 28.32 -4.06 6.46
CA PHE A 255 29.45 -3.73 7.32
C PHE A 255 29.72 -4.82 8.35
N LEU A 256 28.69 -5.30 9.04
CA LEU A 256 28.80 -6.36 10.04
C LEU A 256 29.27 -7.68 9.41
N GLU A 257 28.73 -8.06 8.26
CA GLU A 257 29.13 -9.28 7.54
C GLU A 257 30.59 -9.22 7.09
N ARG A 258 31.04 -8.09 6.52
CA ARG A 258 32.46 -7.89 6.15
C ARG A 258 33.39 -7.89 7.36
N SER A 259 32.86 -7.55 8.53
CA SER A 259 33.58 -7.60 9.81
C SER A 259 33.56 -8.99 10.46
N GLY A 260 32.97 -10.00 9.80
CA GLY A 260 32.93 -11.39 10.26
C GLY A 260 31.80 -11.71 11.24
N TYR A 261 30.79 -10.83 11.36
CA TYR A 261 29.58 -11.12 12.12
C TYR A 261 28.55 -11.85 11.26
N ARG A 262 27.69 -12.63 11.91
CA ARG A 262 26.44 -13.12 11.33
C ARG A 262 25.31 -12.18 11.72
N PHE A 263 24.58 -11.65 10.75
CA PHE A 263 23.41 -10.81 11.01
C PHE A 263 22.14 -11.67 11.15
N ILE A 264 21.44 -11.56 12.29
CA ILE A 264 20.18 -12.25 12.54
C ILE A 264 19.09 -11.21 12.71
N ASN A 265 18.15 -11.18 11.77
CA ASN A 265 17.02 -10.25 11.82
C ASN A 265 15.82 -10.88 12.54
N LEU A 266 15.47 -10.31 13.70
CA LEU A 266 14.26 -10.68 14.46
C LEU A 266 13.14 -9.62 14.34
N GLY A 267 13.30 -8.68 13.40
CA GLY A 267 12.37 -7.57 13.18
C GLY A 267 11.24 -7.88 12.21
N ILE A 268 10.55 -6.80 11.84
CA ILE A 268 9.34 -6.80 10.99
C ILE A 268 9.62 -6.34 9.54
N PHE A 269 10.85 -5.91 9.25
CA PHE A 269 11.32 -5.47 7.95
C PHE A 269 12.41 -6.40 7.45
N ASP A 270 12.48 -6.64 6.14
CA ASP A 270 13.68 -7.21 5.53
C ASP A 270 14.81 -6.17 5.66
N ILE A 271 15.96 -6.59 6.21
CA ILE A 271 17.13 -5.73 6.42
C ILE A 271 18.28 -6.35 5.66
N GLY A 272 18.70 -5.68 4.58
CA GLY A 272 19.71 -6.22 3.70
C GLY A 272 19.30 -7.58 3.11
N ALA A 273 20.16 -8.59 3.22
CA ALA A 273 19.86 -9.97 2.82
C ALA A 273 19.03 -10.73 3.88
N SER A 274 19.00 -10.27 5.12
CA SER A 274 18.33 -10.94 6.23
C SER A 274 16.82 -10.68 6.28
N LYS A 275 16.04 -11.76 6.11
CA LYS A 275 14.57 -11.70 6.07
C LYS A 275 13.94 -11.36 7.41
N LYS A 276 12.82 -10.63 7.38
CA LYS A 276 11.99 -10.37 8.57
C LYS A 276 11.59 -11.68 9.24
N PHE A 277 11.59 -11.69 10.56
CA PHE A 277 11.21 -12.87 11.34
C PHE A 277 9.70 -13.14 11.30
N SER A 278 8.91 -12.07 11.25
CA SER A 278 7.46 -12.20 11.14
C SER A 278 6.87 -11.13 10.24
N ASP A 279 5.96 -11.54 9.38
CA ASP A 279 5.15 -10.63 8.59
C ASP A 279 3.97 -10.11 9.41
N ARG A 280 4.30 -9.32 10.44
CA ARG A 280 3.31 -8.64 11.31
C ARG A 280 3.22 -7.15 11.03
N SER A 281 3.99 -6.69 10.06
CA SER A 281 4.24 -5.28 9.83
C SER A 281 3.07 -4.57 9.17
N GLY A 282 2.14 -5.35 8.58
CA GLY A 282 1.09 -4.80 7.73
C GLY A 282 1.66 -4.19 6.43
N TYR A 283 2.94 -4.47 6.12
CA TYR A 283 3.61 -3.97 4.93
C TYR A 283 3.72 -5.10 3.90
N PRO A 284 2.96 -5.00 2.80
CA PRO A 284 2.96 -6.02 1.76
C PRO A 284 4.29 -6.08 1.00
N ASP A 285 4.83 -7.28 0.85
CA ASP A 285 6.13 -7.52 0.20
C ASP A 285 6.01 -7.58 -1.32
N THR A 286 4.83 -8.01 -1.80
CA THR A 286 4.58 -8.18 -3.22
C THR A 286 3.63 -7.13 -3.77
N TYR A 287 3.77 -6.83 -5.06
CA TYR A 287 2.82 -5.98 -5.77
C TYR A 287 1.37 -6.47 -5.69
N LEU A 288 1.16 -7.80 -5.67
CA LEU A 288 -0.17 -8.38 -5.54
C LEU A 288 -0.77 -8.08 -4.17
N GLU A 289 -0.01 -8.29 -3.10
CA GLU A 289 -0.46 -7.96 -1.75
C GLU A 289 -0.77 -6.48 -1.61
N GLN A 290 0.03 -5.60 -2.22
CA GLN A 290 -0.22 -4.14 -2.27
C GLN A 290 -1.53 -3.80 -2.98
N LEU A 291 -1.85 -4.47 -4.08
CA LEU A 291 -3.12 -4.30 -4.79
C LEU A 291 -4.32 -4.75 -3.94
N ILE A 292 -4.18 -5.84 -3.18
CA ILE A 292 -5.28 -6.44 -2.40
C ILE A 292 -5.52 -5.69 -1.09
N THR A 293 -4.44 -5.40 -0.35
CA THR A 293 -4.50 -4.74 0.95
C THR A 293 -4.70 -3.24 0.80
N GLY A 294 -4.18 -2.66 -0.27
CA GLY A 294 -4.31 -1.24 -0.54
C GLY A 294 -3.50 -0.34 0.39
N THR A 295 -2.60 -0.91 1.20
CA THR A 295 -1.50 -0.22 1.89
C THR A 295 -0.43 0.23 0.90
#